data_AF-A0A7S0EZZ1-F1
#
_entry.id   AF-A0A7S0EZZ1-F1
#
_cell.length_a   1.000
_cell.length_b   1.000
_cell.length_c   1.000
_cell.angle_alpha   90.00
_cell.angle_beta   90.00
_cell.angle_gamma   90.00
#
_symmetry.space_group_name_H-M   'P 1'
#
loop_
_entity.id
_entity.type
_entity.pdbx_description
1 polymer ?
#
loop_
_entity_poly.entity_id
_entity_poly.type
_entity_poly.pdbx_seq_one_letter_code
_entity_poly.pdbx_strand_id
1 'polypeptide(L)'
;RKWEWRNDGEEEDAMMYVVMPIEDNLKSKDVEFKLTPTRLTLGLKGEAPTVDDEFWGGLKVVVEDSGWQIERDEKMGRSIVVSLKKAKTWDEWSYLLKSMDTPADTAITQK
;
A
#
# COMPACT_ATOMS: atom_id res chain seq x y z
N ARG A 1 12.67 -0.94 -2.11
CA ARG A 1 11.32 -1.31 -1.61
C ARG A 1 10.60 -2.05 -2.74
N LYS A 2 9.87 -3.15 -2.50
CA LYS A 2 9.20 -3.94 -3.56
C LYS A 2 7.90 -3.31 -4.09
N TRP A 3 7.59 -2.10 -3.64
CA TRP A 3 6.35 -1.41 -3.88
C TRP A 3 6.54 0.08 -3.55
N GLU A 4 5.65 0.91 -4.07
CA GLU A 4 5.63 2.36 -3.88
C GLU A 4 4.22 2.83 -3.51
N TRP A 5 4.12 4.04 -2.97
CA TRP A 5 2.83 4.67 -2.73
C TRP A 5 2.85 6.14 -3.14
N ARG A 6 1.68 6.67 -3.45
CA ARG A 6 1.48 8.08 -3.78
C ARG A 6 0.19 8.58 -3.13
N ASN A 7 0.21 9.83 -2.69
CA ASN A 7 -0.99 10.56 -2.31
C ASN A 7 -1.36 11.49 -3.47
N ASP A 8 -2.59 11.38 -3.97
CA ASP A 8 -3.05 12.15 -5.14
C ASP A 8 -3.70 13.49 -4.77
N GLY A 9 -3.78 13.82 -3.47
CA GLY A 9 -4.22 15.15 -3.06
C GLY A 9 -4.64 15.26 -1.59
N GLU A 10 -5.28 16.40 -1.30
CA GLU A 10 -5.82 16.75 0.02
C GLU A 10 -7.33 17.05 -0.04
N GLU A 11 -7.93 16.91 -1.22
CA GLU A 11 -9.37 17.11 -1.43
C GLU A 11 -10.19 15.95 -0.85
N GLU A 12 -11.49 16.17 -0.65
CA GLU A 12 -12.41 15.17 -0.07
C GLU A 12 -12.44 13.87 -0.89
N ASP A 13 -12.20 13.98 -2.20
CA ASP A 13 -12.12 12.86 -3.14
C ASP A 13 -10.71 12.35 -3.44
N ALA A 14 -9.70 12.86 -2.75
CA ALA A 14 -8.33 12.40 -2.91
C ALA A 14 -8.19 10.92 -2.50
N MET A 15 -7.48 10.19 -3.34
CA MET A 15 -7.14 8.79 -3.15
C MET A 15 -5.65 8.64 -2.88
N MET A 16 -5.30 7.62 -2.11
CA MET A 16 -3.92 7.16 -2.01
C MET A 16 -3.78 5.87 -2.79
N TYR A 17 -2.64 5.68 -3.45
CA TYR A 17 -2.38 4.50 -4.24
C TYR A 17 -1.18 3.75 -3.69
N VAL A 18 -1.28 2.42 -3.64
CA VAL A 18 -0.17 1.50 -3.39
C VAL A 18 0.06 0.71 -4.66
N VAL A 19 1.27 0.73 -5.20
CA VAL A 19 1.63 0.05 -6.44
C VAL A 19 2.70 -1.00 -6.14
N MET A 20 2.37 -2.26 -6.42
CA MET A 20 3.27 -3.40 -6.24
C MET A 20 3.48 -4.12 -7.58
N PRO A 21 4.65 -4.01 -8.21
CA PRO A 21 4.97 -4.74 -9.44
C PRO A 21 4.85 -6.26 -9.25
N ILE A 22 4.35 -6.95 -10.27
CA ILE A 22 4.18 -8.41 -10.27
C ILE A 22 4.62 -9.04 -11.60
N GLU A 23 4.94 -10.33 -11.56
CA GLU A 23 5.24 -11.12 -12.75
C GLU A 23 4.02 -11.30 -13.67
N ASP A 24 4.27 -11.50 -14.97
CA ASP A 24 3.23 -11.51 -16.00
C ASP A 24 2.27 -12.71 -15.90
N ASN A 25 2.72 -13.81 -15.31
CA ASN A 25 1.95 -15.04 -15.09
C ASN A 25 0.97 -14.95 -13.89
N LEU A 26 1.14 -13.99 -12.99
CA LEU A 26 0.33 -13.87 -11.78
C LEU A 26 -1.09 -13.37 -12.10
N LYS A 27 -2.08 -13.93 -11.38
CA LYS A 27 -3.50 -13.61 -11.52
C LYS A 27 -4.09 -13.19 -10.18
N SER A 28 -5.31 -12.66 -10.20
CA SER A 28 -5.99 -12.20 -8.99
C SER A 28 -6.11 -13.27 -7.90
N LYS A 29 -6.22 -14.55 -8.29
CA LYS A 29 -6.29 -15.66 -7.34
C LYS A 29 -4.99 -15.86 -6.54
N ASP A 30 -3.87 -15.39 -7.05
CA ASP A 30 -2.53 -15.55 -6.48
C ASP A 30 -2.17 -14.37 -5.56
N VAL A 31 -3.04 -13.35 -5.49
CA VAL A 31 -2.89 -12.19 -4.61
C VAL A 31 -3.51 -12.47 -3.25
N GLU A 32 -2.77 -12.16 -2.17
CA GLU A 32 -3.33 -12.00 -0.84
C GLU A 32 -3.55 -10.52 -0.57
N PHE A 33 -4.82 -10.15 -0.37
CA PHE A 33 -5.23 -8.80 0.00
C PHE A 33 -6.20 -8.86 1.16
N LYS A 34 -5.91 -8.13 2.24
CA LYS A 34 -6.82 -7.88 3.34
C LYS A 34 -6.74 -6.41 3.70
N LEU A 35 -7.90 -5.79 3.81
CA LEU A 35 -8.01 -4.39 4.20
C LEU A 35 -8.96 -4.28 5.39
N THR A 36 -8.48 -3.61 6.42
CA THR A 36 -9.30 -3.14 7.55
C THR A 36 -9.19 -1.62 7.60
N PRO A 37 -10.04 -0.92 8.37
CA PRO A 37 -9.94 0.53 8.48
C PRO A 37 -8.57 1.01 8.95
N THR A 38 -7.78 0.18 9.66
CA THR A 38 -6.52 0.58 10.29
C THR A 38 -5.29 -0.19 9.80
N ARG A 39 -5.43 -1.20 8.93
CA ARG A 39 -4.32 -2.08 8.52
C ARG A 39 -4.49 -2.55 7.08
N LEU A 40 -3.37 -2.58 6.36
CA LEU A 40 -3.26 -3.14 5.01
C LEU A 40 -2.36 -4.39 5.04
N THR A 41 -2.87 -5.49 4.50
CA THR A 41 -2.08 -6.67 4.16
C THR A 41 -2.14 -6.89 2.65
N LEU A 42 -0.99 -6.89 1.98
CA LEU A 42 -0.85 -7.08 0.53
C LEU A 42 0.37 -7.96 0.24
N GLY A 43 0.19 -8.99 -0.60
CA GLY A 43 1.27 -9.85 -1.04
C GLY A 43 0.79 -10.92 -2.02
N LEU A 44 1.61 -11.96 -2.17
CA LEU A 44 1.30 -13.14 -2.97
C LEU A 44 0.97 -14.32 -2.05
N LYS A 45 0.00 -15.14 -2.43
CA LYS A 45 -0.40 -16.30 -1.66
C LYS A 45 0.72 -17.34 -1.60
N GLY A 46 0.96 -17.87 -0.41
CA GLY A 46 2.01 -18.85 -0.17
C GLY A 46 3.38 -18.25 0.16
N GLU A 47 3.49 -16.91 0.13
CA GLU A 47 4.67 -16.17 0.55
C GLU A 47 4.34 -15.30 1.77
N ALA A 48 5.37 -14.74 2.41
CA ALA A 48 5.16 -13.69 3.41
C ALA A 48 4.60 -12.43 2.72
N PRO A 49 3.60 -11.76 3.32
CA PRO A 49 3.01 -10.58 2.72
C PRO A 49 4.05 -9.47 2.53
N THR A 50 4.05 -8.84 1.36
CA THR A 50 4.95 -7.73 1.01
C THR A 50 4.67 -6.49 1.86
N VAL A 51 3.41 -6.30 2.23
CA VAL A 51 2.92 -5.27 3.14
C VAL A 51 2.06 -5.97 4.18
N ASP A 52 2.34 -5.76 5.46
CA ASP A 52 1.45 -6.16 6.55
C ASP A 52 1.65 -5.21 7.73
N ASP A 53 0.96 -4.07 7.69
CA ASP A 53 1.20 -3.00 8.65
C ASP A 53 -0.03 -2.10 8.88
N GLU A 54 -0.01 -1.40 10.00
CA GLU A 54 -1.00 -0.40 10.38
C GLU A 54 -0.78 0.90 9.62
N PHE A 55 -1.87 1.62 9.34
CA PHE A 55 -1.80 2.97 8.79
C PHE A 55 -1.12 3.94 9.76
N TRP A 56 -0.38 4.88 9.21
CA TRP A 56 0.38 5.85 9.98
C TRP A 56 -0.53 6.66 10.91
N GLY A 57 -0.03 7.05 12.10
CA GLY A 57 -0.73 7.98 12.99
C GLY A 57 -2.09 7.52 13.52
N GLY A 58 -2.47 6.23 13.38
CA GLY A 58 -3.82 5.75 13.73
C GLY A 58 -4.90 6.20 12.74
N LEU A 59 -4.47 6.62 11.55
CA LEU A 59 -5.35 7.08 10.49
C LEU A 59 -6.15 5.92 9.90
N LYS A 60 -7.28 6.26 9.27
CA LYS A 60 -8.25 5.28 8.81
C LYS A 60 -8.61 5.46 7.36
N VAL A 61 -8.95 4.35 6.72
CA VAL A 61 -9.49 4.30 5.36
C VAL A 61 -10.94 3.84 5.36
N VAL A 62 -11.71 4.27 4.36
CA VAL A 62 -13.06 3.77 4.09
C VAL A 62 -12.93 2.49 3.26
N VAL A 63 -13.08 1.33 3.90
CA VAL A 63 -12.84 0.02 3.26
C VAL A 63 -13.76 -0.21 2.06
N GLU A 64 -15.03 0.22 2.15
CA GLU A 64 -16.03 0.05 1.08
C GLU A 64 -15.72 0.89 -0.17
N ASP A 65 -15.04 2.02 0.00
CA ASP A 65 -14.61 2.93 -1.06
C ASP A 65 -13.16 2.64 -1.52
N SER A 66 -12.52 1.65 -0.89
CA SER A 66 -11.16 1.23 -1.18
C SER A 66 -11.16 -0.12 -1.89
N GLY A 67 -10.17 -0.36 -2.73
CA GLY A 67 -10.13 -1.58 -3.52
C GLY A 67 -8.76 -1.83 -4.13
N TRP A 68 -8.65 -2.92 -4.88
CA TRP A 68 -7.44 -3.24 -5.60
C TRP A 68 -7.73 -3.88 -6.96
N GLN A 69 -6.80 -3.73 -7.88
CA GLN A 69 -6.85 -4.32 -9.20
C GLN A 69 -5.45 -4.65 -9.72
N ILE A 70 -5.36 -5.51 -10.74
CA ILE A 70 -4.12 -5.72 -11.48
C ILE A 70 -4.20 -4.84 -12.73
N GLU A 71 -3.28 -3.89 -12.83
CA GLU A 71 -3.13 -3.03 -14.00
C GLU A 71 -1.92 -3.45 -14.81
N ARG A 72 -1.90 -3.06 -16.09
CA ARG A 72 -0.73 -3.16 -16.96
C ARG A 72 -0.41 -1.77 -17.47
N ASP A 73 0.75 -1.27 -17.10
CA ASP A 73 1.31 -0.01 -17.59
C ASP A 73 2.44 -0.30 -18.59
N GLU A 74 2.56 0.50 -19.64
CA GLU A 74 3.56 0.29 -20.69
C GLU A 74 5.00 0.47 -20.20
N LYS A 75 5.21 1.24 -19.12
CA LYS A 75 6.54 1.50 -18.53
C LYS A 75 6.83 0.59 -17.34
N MET A 76 5.84 0.32 -16.50
CA MET A 76 6.02 -0.43 -15.25
C MET A 76 5.64 -1.92 -15.35
N GLY A 77 5.01 -2.36 -16.44
CA GLY A 77 4.54 -3.74 -16.59
C GLY A 77 3.27 -4.02 -15.78
N ARG A 78 3.05 -5.28 -15.38
CA ARG A 78 1.89 -5.65 -14.55
C ARG A 78 2.14 -5.27 -13.09
N SER A 79 1.16 -4.60 -12.47
CA SER A 79 1.24 -4.19 -11.07
C SER A 79 -0.09 -4.40 -10.36
N ILE A 80 -0.06 -4.72 -9.07
CA ILE A 80 -1.21 -4.58 -8.20
C ILE A 80 -1.30 -3.12 -7.78
N VAL A 81 -2.45 -2.50 -8.04
CA VAL A 81 -2.77 -1.14 -7.64
C VAL A 81 -3.87 -1.19 -6.60
N VAL A 82 -3.58 -0.73 -5.39
CA VAL A 82 -4.55 -0.57 -4.31
C VAL A 82 -4.92 0.90 -4.22
N SER A 83 -6.20 1.21 -4.34
CA SER A 83 -6.76 2.54 -4.15
C SER A 83 -7.37 2.63 -2.77
N LEU A 84 -6.94 3.60 -1.96
CA LEU A 84 -7.34 3.78 -0.58
C LEU A 84 -8.00 5.16 -0.41
N LYS A 85 -9.25 5.16 0.04
CA LYS A 85 -9.99 6.38 0.39
C LYS A 85 -9.74 6.71 1.85
N LYS A 86 -9.24 7.92 2.14
CA LYS A 86 -9.11 8.39 3.53
C LYS A 86 -10.50 8.50 4.18
N ALA A 87 -10.62 8.08 5.43
CA ALA A 87 -11.86 8.26 6.20
C ALA A 87 -12.11 9.72 6.61
N LYS A 88 -11.05 10.54 6.60
CA LYS A 88 -11.07 11.96 6.92
C LYS A 88 -10.13 12.71 6.00
N THR A 89 -10.68 13.73 5.34
CA THR A 89 -10.00 14.55 4.33
C THR A 89 -8.84 15.36 4.92
N TRP A 90 -9.04 15.92 6.12
CA TRP A 90 -8.10 16.85 6.75
C TRP A 90 -6.94 16.20 7.49
N ASP A 91 -6.83 14.87 7.46
CA ASP A 91 -5.67 14.20 8.00
C ASP A 91 -4.50 14.30 6.99
N GLU A 92 -3.44 15.00 7.38
CA GLU A 92 -2.18 15.07 6.65
C GLU A 92 -1.40 13.77 6.89
N TRP A 93 -1.33 12.90 5.87
CA TRP A 93 -0.57 11.66 5.94
C TRP A 93 0.85 11.93 5.47
N SER A 94 1.80 12.06 6.38
CA SER A 94 3.23 12.13 6.01
C SER A 94 3.74 10.79 5.46
N TYR A 95 3.13 9.69 5.91
CA TYR A 95 3.45 8.33 5.51
C TYR A 95 2.19 7.49 5.32
N LEU A 96 2.25 6.46 4.47
CA LEU A 96 1.15 5.50 4.33
C LEU A 96 1.05 4.58 5.56
N LEU A 97 2.17 3.99 5.96
CA LEU A 97 2.22 2.97 7.00
C LEU A 97 3.06 3.44 8.17
N LYS A 98 2.76 2.91 9.35
CA LYS A 98 3.47 3.21 10.58
C LYS A 98 4.97 2.88 10.49
N SER A 99 5.34 1.75 9.87
CA SER A 99 6.75 1.36 9.70
C SER A 99 7.57 2.32 8.83
N MET A 100 6.93 3.18 8.04
CA MET A 100 7.64 4.16 7.21
C MET A 100 8.11 5.40 7.99
N ASP A 101 7.47 5.68 9.12
CA ASP A 101 7.76 6.84 9.98
C ASP A 101 9.09 6.70 10.71
N THR A 102 9.54 5.46 10.91
CA THR A 102 10.87 5.18 11.43
C THR A 102 11.91 5.43 10.34
N PRO A 103 12.86 6.37 10.53
CA PRO A 103 14.02 6.46 9.64
C PRO A 103 14.75 5.12 9.66
N ALA A 104 14.98 4.55 8.49
CA ALA A 104 15.76 3.33 8.34
C ALA A 104 17.24 3.64 8.63
N ASP A 105 17.69 3.58 9.89
CA ASP A 105 19.10 3.45 10.26
C ASP A 105 19.20 3.17 11.78
N THR A 106 19.81 2.09 12.26
CA THR A 106 21.24 1.79 12.13
C THR A 106 21.49 0.28 12.30
N ALA A 107 21.68 -0.44 11.20
CA ALA A 107 22.42 -1.70 11.23
C ALA A 107 23.90 -1.38 10.96
N ILE A 108 24.59 -0.85 11.98
CA ILE A 108 26.06 -0.80 11.95
C ILE A 108 26.54 -2.25 12.10
N THR A 109 26.88 -2.89 10.99
CA THR A 109 27.76 -4.07 11.02
C THR A 109 29.19 -3.54 11.21
N GLN A 110 29.73 -3.61 12.42
CA GLN A 110 31.18 -3.51 12.62
C GLN A 110 31.79 -4.89 12.34
N LYS A 111 32.83 -4.88 11.50
CA LYS A 111 33.76 -6.01 11.31
C LYS A 111 34.79 -6.04 12.43
#